data_AF-A0A0M3DBC2-F1
#
_entry.id   AF-A0A0M3DBC2-F1
#
_cell.length_a   1.000
_cell.length_b   1.000
_cell.length_c   1.000
_cell.angle_alpha   90.00
_cell.angle_beta   90.00
_cell.angle_gamma   90.00
#
_symmetry.space_group_name_H-M   'P 1'
#
loop_
_entity.id
_entity.type
_entity.pdbx_description
1 polymer ?
#
loop_
_entity_poly.entity_id
_entity_poly.type
_entity_poly.pdbx_seq_one_letter_code
_entity_poly.pdbx_strand_id
1 'polypeptide(L)'
;MNKLVEDFKSLSKSKRALIGIVFFPITLIILSINSLRKAIINKNISKIILSSFYSLISLAIFASLINTTELYIGMSNKSNEGQQQSYESENIDTLDNEVGVLEEMESEEKIDENKNPFGTVMEKPVMNGSKTERIGTYAEVMSGGIEINKDNLIQFYNEVVKDSEYNWVTLNIDGETGLQFAGSTHIFTYGTLDKESCIVEDKGTGFVYDDKIDYE
;
A
#
# COMPACT_ATOMS: atom_id res chain seq x y z
N MET A 1 -5.22 -33.27 25.99
CA MET A 1 -4.49 -33.19 24.71
C MET A 1 -5.32 -33.71 23.53
N ASN A 2 -6.14 -34.77 23.70
CA ASN A 2 -6.94 -35.35 22.60
C ASN A 2 -8.09 -34.47 22.09
N LYS A 3 -8.81 -33.76 22.98
CA LYS A 3 -9.94 -32.91 22.61
C LYS A 3 -9.56 -31.75 21.66
N LEU A 4 -8.45 -31.06 21.94
CA LEU A 4 -7.91 -29.99 21.08
C LEU A 4 -7.50 -30.47 19.69
N VAL A 5 -7.03 -31.71 19.57
CA VAL A 5 -6.63 -32.29 18.27
C VAL A 5 -7.86 -32.67 17.46
N GLU A 6 -8.92 -33.15 18.11
CA GLU A 6 -10.21 -33.42 17.46
C GLU A 6 -10.90 -32.12 17.02
N ASP A 7 -10.87 -31.10 17.87
CA ASP A 7 -11.37 -29.74 17.56
C ASP A 7 -10.57 -29.10 16.41
N PHE A 8 -9.25 -29.35 16.32
CA PHE A 8 -8.45 -28.85 15.20
C PHE A 8 -8.77 -29.58 13.89
N LYS A 9 -9.08 -30.88 13.95
CA LYS A 9 -9.42 -31.68 12.77
C LYS A 9 -10.82 -31.35 12.23
N SER A 10 -11.75 -30.90 13.08
CA SER A 10 -13.10 -30.51 12.68
C SER A 10 -13.17 -29.13 12.00
N LEU A 11 -12.09 -28.34 12.06
CA LEU A 11 -12.02 -27.02 11.41
C LEU A 11 -11.83 -27.12 9.89
N SER A 12 -12.44 -26.16 9.17
CA SER A 12 -12.24 -25.99 7.73
C SER A 12 -10.76 -25.74 7.38
N LYS A 13 -10.35 -26.12 6.16
CA LYS A 13 -8.95 -25.96 5.70
C LYS A 13 -8.43 -24.53 5.89
N SER A 14 -9.26 -23.52 5.63
CA SER A 14 -8.93 -22.10 5.82
C SER A 14 -8.67 -21.73 7.28
N LYS A 15 -9.50 -22.19 8.22
CA LYS A 15 -9.33 -21.91 9.66
C LYS A 15 -8.08 -22.61 10.24
N ARG A 16 -7.76 -23.81 9.75
CA ARG A 16 -6.54 -24.53 10.13
C ARG A 16 -5.28 -23.83 9.63
N ALA A 17 -5.32 -23.25 8.42
CA ALA A 17 -4.23 -22.45 7.88
C ALA A 17 -4.00 -21.17 8.71
N LEU A 18 -5.09 -20.47 9.08
CA LEU A 18 -5.02 -19.27 9.92
C LEU A 18 -4.37 -19.57 11.29
N ILE A 19 -4.78 -20.65 11.95
CA ILE A 19 -4.17 -21.12 13.20
C ILE A 19 -2.68 -21.44 12.98
N GLY A 20 -2.33 -22.12 11.88
CA GLY A 20 -0.94 -22.38 11.52
C GLY A 20 -0.10 -21.10 11.45
N ILE A 21 -0.62 -20.07 10.79
CA ILE A 21 0.04 -18.76 10.63
C ILE A 21 0.27 -18.08 11.98
N VAL A 22 -0.67 -18.18 12.93
CA VAL A 22 -0.55 -17.56 14.26
C VAL A 22 0.42 -18.32 15.17
N PHE A 23 0.40 -19.65 15.13
CA PHE A 23 1.25 -20.48 16.02
C PHE A 23 2.67 -20.68 15.49
N PHE A 24 2.88 -20.61 14.17
CA PHE A 24 4.19 -20.72 13.55
C PHE A 24 5.25 -19.75 14.13
N PRO A 25 5.01 -18.43 14.21
CA PRO A 25 6.00 -17.49 14.77
C PRO A 25 6.28 -17.77 16.25
N ILE A 26 5.27 -18.15 17.03
CA ILE A 26 5.42 -18.50 18.45
C ILE A 26 6.35 -19.72 18.59
N THR A 27 6.18 -20.73 17.75
CA THR A 27 7.05 -21.92 17.78
C THR A 27 8.49 -21.62 17.35
N LEU A 28 8.70 -20.69 16.39
CA LEU A 28 10.02 -20.23 16.00
C LEU A 28 10.75 -19.49 17.13
N ILE A 29 10.02 -18.64 17.87
CA ILE A 29 10.57 -17.92 19.04
C ILE A 29 11.05 -18.93 20.10
N ILE A 30 10.22 -19.93 20.42
CA ILE A 30 10.57 -20.96 21.41
C ILE A 30 11.81 -21.77 20.95
N LEU A 31 11.87 -22.13 19.66
CA LEU A 31 13.00 -22.86 19.09
C LEU A 31 14.30 -22.03 19.11
N SER A 32 14.21 -20.72 18.84
CA SER A 32 15.33 -19.79 18.90
C SER A 32 15.91 -19.69 20.31
N ILE A 33 15.05 -19.51 21.33
CA ILE A 33 15.46 -19.45 22.74
C ILE A 33 16.16 -20.74 23.17
N ASN A 34 15.62 -21.90 22.80
CA ASN A 34 16.22 -23.20 23.11
C ASN A 34 17.60 -23.39 22.44
N SER A 35 17.75 -22.91 21.21
CA SER A 35 19.01 -22.97 20.47
C SER A 35 20.08 -22.06 21.08
N LEU A 36 19.70 -20.84 21.46
CA LEU A 36 20.56 -19.89 22.16
C LEU A 36 21.03 -20.45 23.52
N ARG A 37 20.12 -21.00 24.31
CA ARG A 37 20.44 -21.64 25.60
C ARG A 37 21.49 -22.76 25.44
N LYS A 38 21.32 -23.61 24.42
CA LYS A 38 22.25 -24.70 24.11
C LYS A 38 23.61 -24.19 23.64
N ALA A 39 23.64 -23.11 22.86
CA ALA A 39 24.87 -22.47 22.39
C ALA A 39 25.68 -21.83 23.53
N ILE A 40 25.00 -21.19 24.48
CA ILE A 40 25.60 -20.60 25.68
C ILE A 40 26.24 -21.69 26.55
N ILE A 41 25.52 -22.78 26.83
CA ILE A 41 26.05 -23.91 27.62
C ILE A 41 27.31 -24.50 26.96
N ASN A 42 27.32 -24.60 25.63
CA ASN A 42 28.43 -25.16 24.88
C ASN A 42 29.58 -24.15 24.62
N LYS A 43 29.50 -22.91 25.15
CA LYS A 43 30.44 -21.79 24.93
C LYS A 43 30.83 -21.59 23.45
N ASN A 44 29.91 -21.87 22.52
CA ASN A 44 30.20 -21.77 21.10
C ASN A 44 29.77 -20.39 20.59
N ILE A 45 30.72 -19.47 20.56
CA ILE A 45 30.52 -18.05 20.21
C ILE A 45 29.84 -17.88 18.85
N SER A 46 30.25 -18.65 17.83
CA SER A 46 29.64 -18.58 16.49
C SER A 46 28.16 -18.96 16.50
N LYS A 47 27.77 -19.96 17.29
CA LYS A 47 26.36 -20.36 17.43
C LYS A 47 25.55 -19.36 18.25
N ILE A 48 26.18 -18.69 19.23
CA ILE A 48 25.55 -17.60 19.99
C ILE A 48 25.20 -16.45 19.04
N ILE A 49 26.19 -15.96 18.28
CA ILE A 49 26.01 -14.88 17.30
C ILE A 49 24.89 -15.22 16.32
N LEU A 50 24.94 -16.42 15.72
CA LEU A 50 23.93 -16.87 14.77
C LEU A 50 22.52 -16.95 15.39
N SER A 51 22.39 -17.49 16.60
CA SER A 51 21.09 -17.55 17.31
C SER A 51 20.55 -16.17 17.68
N SER A 52 21.42 -15.20 17.99
CA SER A 52 21.01 -13.80 18.23
C SER A 52 20.45 -13.17 16.96
N PHE A 53 21.06 -13.40 15.78
CA PHE A 53 20.51 -12.94 14.51
C PHE A 53 19.13 -13.55 14.20
N TYR A 54 18.96 -14.87 14.39
CA TYR A 54 17.66 -15.53 14.21
C TYR A 54 16.59 -14.99 15.15
N SER A 55 16.93 -14.65 16.39
CA SER A 55 16.01 -14.05 17.35
C SER A 55 15.55 -12.65 16.91
N LEU A 56 16.46 -11.84 16.37
CA LEU A 56 16.13 -10.49 15.87
C LEU A 56 15.23 -10.55 14.64
N ILE A 57 15.54 -11.45 13.70
CA ILE A 57 14.72 -11.67 12.49
C ILE A 57 13.32 -12.18 12.88
N SER A 58 13.22 -13.14 13.80
CA SER A 58 11.93 -13.67 14.27
C SER A 58 11.08 -12.61 14.94
N LEU A 59 11.71 -11.72 15.74
CA LEU A 59 11.02 -10.61 16.40
C LEU A 59 10.54 -9.55 15.39
N ALA A 60 11.33 -9.24 14.36
CA ALA A 60 10.94 -8.31 13.30
C ALA A 60 9.74 -8.82 12.50
N ILE A 61 9.73 -10.13 12.16
CA ILE A 61 8.60 -10.78 11.49
C ILE A 61 7.35 -10.74 12.40
N PHE A 62 7.51 -11.02 13.69
CA PHE A 62 6.40 -10.99 14.65
C PHE A 62 5.83 -9.58 14.85
N ALA A 63 6.68 -8.55 14.93
CA ALA A 63 6.26 -7.15 15.04
C ALA A 63 5.52 -6.66 13.78
N SER A 64 6.01 -7.02 12.60
CA SER A 64 5.32 -6.76 11.32
C SER A 64 3.93 -7.40 11.30
N LEU A 65 3.83 -8.66 11.73
CA LEU A 65 2.55 -9.37 11.81
C LEU A 65 1.55 -8.72 12.79
N ILE A 66 2.01 -8.24 13.94
CA ILE A 66 1.16 -7.51 14.91
C ILE A 66 0.64 -6.21 14.29
N ASN A 67 1.50 -5.43 13.64
CA ASN A 67 1.11 -4.17 13.01
C ASN A 67 0.06 -4.38 11.91
N THR A 68 0.18 -5.45 11.12
CA THR A 68 -0.84 -5.84 10.13
C THR A 68 -2.15 -6.27 10.79
N THR A 69 -2.10 -6.94 11.96
CA THR A 69 -3.32 -7.34 12.68
C THR A 69 -4.04 -6.15 13.34
N GLU A 70 -3.35 -5.11 13.80
CA GLU A 70 -4.01 -3.90 14.33
C GLU A 70 -4.74 -3.10 13.22
N LEU A 71 -4.18 -3.07 12.01
CA LEU A 71 -4.87 -2.55 10.81
C LEU A 71 -6.13 -3.36 10.47
N TYR A 72 -6.05 -4.70 10.53
CA TYR A 72 -7.19 -5.58 10.24
C TYR A 72 -8.31 -5.50 11.30
N ILE A 73 -7.95 -5.41 12.59
CA ILE A 73 -8.91 -5.23 13.69
C ILE A 73 -9.51 -3.81 13.65
N GLY A 74 -8.73 -2.80 13.26
CA GLY A 74 -9.20 -1.43 13.07
C GLY A 74 -10.23 -1.28 11.93
N MET A 75 -10.10 -2.09 10.86
CA MET A 75 -11.09 -2.16 9.78
C MET A 75 -12.35 -2.95 10.16
N SER A 76 -12.21 -4.04 10.93
CA SER A 76 -13.35 -4.87 11.36
C SER A 76 -14.27 -4.18 12.38
N ASN A 77 -13.78 -3.16 13.10
CA ASN A 77 -14.60 -2.38 14.05
C ASN A 77 -15.37 -1.23 13.37
N LYS A 78 -15.01 -0.82 12.15
CA LYS A 78 -15.75 0.18 11.37
C LYS A 78 -16.92 -0.40 10.58
N SER A 79 -17.01 -1.73 10.42
CA SER A 79 -18.03 -2.39 9.59
C SER A 79 -19.28 -2.86 10.35
N ASN A 80 -19.45 -2.52 11.64
CA ASN A 80 -20.55 -3.04 12.47
C ASN A 80 -21.54 -1.98 13.04
N GLU A 81 -21.52 -0.72 12.56
CA GLU A 81 -22.46 0.32 13.02
C GLU A 81 -23.47 0.81 11.96
N GLY A 82 -23.84 -0.02 10.98
CA GLY A 82 -24.68 0.49 9.91
C GLY A 82 -25.63 -0.50 9.26
N GLN A 83 -26.51 -1.19 10.01
CA GLN A 83 -27.77 -1.72 9.46
C GLN A 83 -28.88 -1.85 10.52
N GLN A 84 -29.81 -0.88 10.52
CA GLN A 84 -31.25 -0.89 10.91
C GLN A 84 -31.69 0.59 10.97
N GLN A 85 -32.78 1.09 10.39
CA GLN A 85 -33.96 0.47 9.79
C GLN A 85 -34.79 1.56 9.04
N SER A 86 -35.44 1.14 7.94
CA SER A 86 -36.77 1.50 7.40
C SER A 86 -37.25 2.95 7.15
N TYR A 87 -37.82 3.10 5.95
CA TYR A 87 -38.64 4.19 5.41
C TYR A 87 -39.97 4.42 6.15
N GLU A 88 -40.35 5.68 6.35
CA GLU A 88 -41.75 6.11 6.39
C GLU A 88 -41.88 7.58 5.95
N SER A 89 -43.00 7.90 5.30
CA SER A 89 -43.32 9.07 4.48
C SER A 89 -44.12 10.17 5.19
N GLU A 90 -44.23 11.33 4.51
CA GLU A 90 -45.10 12.52 4.74
C GLU A 90 -44.60 13.59 5.74
N ASN A 91 -44.85 14.91 5.60
CA ASN A 91 -45.12 15.87 4.51
C ASN A 91 -45.20 17.27 5.21
N ILE A 92 -44.76 18.36 4.56
CA ILE A 92 -45.13 19.80 4.81
C ILE A 92 -44.64 20.41 6.18
N ASP A 93 -44.04 21.59 6.34
CA ASP A 93 -44.13 22.89 5.66
C ASP A 93 -42.90 23.80 5.87
N THR A 94 -42.77 24.73 4.91
CA THR A 94 -42.00 25.98 4.74
C THR A 94 -41.38 26.76 5.93
N LEU A 95 -40.16 27.31 5.75
CA LEU A 95 -39.88 28.78 5.68
C LEU A 95 -38.41 29.12 5.29
N ASP A 96 -38.26 29.64 4.07
CA ASP A 96 -37.48 30.79 3.55
C ASP A 96 -36.02 31.15 3.92
N ASN A 97 -35.31 31.48 2.83
CA ASN A 97 -34.15 32.37 2.63
C ASN A 97 -32.75 31.79 2.95
N GLU A 98 -31.74 31.84 2.08
CA GLU A 98 -31.52 32.65 0.88
C GLU A 98 -30.44 31.99 -0.02
N VAL A 99 -30.44 32.44 -1.28
CA VAL A 99 -29.84 31.88 -2.48
C VAL A 99 -28.30 31.95 -2.51
N GLY A 100 -27.67 30.88 -3.01
CA GLY A 100 -26.29 30.83 -3.48
C GLY A 100 -26.12 29.69 -4.49
N VAL A 101 -26.48 29.96 -5.74
CA VAL A 101 -26.53 29.01 -6.87
C VAL A 101 -25.15 28.44 -7.23
N LEU A 102 -25.08 27.10 -7.18
CA LEU A 102 -24.45 26.13 -8.10
C LEU A 102 -23.63 26.70 -9.26
N GLU A 103 -22.42 26.15 -9.48
CA GLU A 103 -22.02 25.67 -10.82
C GLU A 103 -21.19 24.38 -10.67
N GLU A 104 -21.84 23.25 -10.95
CA GLU A 104 -21.18 22.11 -11.57
C GLU A 104 -20.67 22.58 -12.95
N MET A 105 -19.38 22.41 -13.22
CA MET A 105 -18.84 22.50 -14.57
C MET A 105 -18.33 21.13 -15.00
N GLU A 106 -19.25 20.39 -15.60
CA GLU A 106 -18.98 19.39 -16.62
C GLU A 106 -18.41 20.15 -17.83
N SER A 107 -17.13 19.94 -18.15
CA SER A 107 -16.54 20.43 -19.39
C SER A 107 -16.11 19.25 -20.25
N GLU A 108 -16.90 19.01 -21.30
CA GLU A 108 -16.48 18.27 -22.49
C GLU A 108 -15.19 18.89 -23.04
N GLU A 109 -14.14 18.09 -23.21
CA GLU A 109 -12.97 18.51 -23.98
C GLU A 109 -12.56 17.45 -25.00
N LYS A 110 -12.26 17.96 -26.19
CA LYS A 110 -12.01 17.27 -27.45
C LYS A 110 -10.95 16.18 -27.34
N ILE A 111 -11.11 15.16 -28.17
CA ILE A 111 -10.12 14.09 -28.40
C ILE A 111 -8.87 14.74 -29.01
N ASP A 112 -7.88 15.00 -28.18
CA ASP A 112 -6.50 15.28 -28.55
C ASP A 112 -5.77 13.93 -28.63
N GLU A 113 -5.17 13.63 -29.78
CA GLU A 113 -4.59 12.32 -30.08
C GLU A 113 -3.26 12.06 -29.33
N ASN A 114 -2.90 12.89 -28.35
CA ASN A 114 -1.70 12.68 -27.52
C ASN A 114 -1.91 13.00 -26.03
N LYS A 115 -2.96 12.43 -25.42
CA LYS A 115 -3.18 12.51 -23.97
C LYS A 115 -2.56 11.27 -23.31
N ASN A 116 -1.88 11.44 -22.18
CA ASN A 116 -1.39 10.31 -21.39
C ASN A 116 -2.54 9.29 -21.15
N PRO A 117 -2.26 7.99 -21.11
CA PRO A 117 -3.30 6.95 -21.10
C PRO A 117 -4.04 6.85 -19.77
N PHE A 118 -3.61 7.59 -18.75
CA PHE A 118 -4.20 7.61 -17.41
C PHE A 118 -4.91 8.94 -17.17
N GLY A 119 -5.15 9.27 -15.89
CA GLY A 119 -5.83 10.50 -15.49
C GLY A 119 -5.03 11.77 -15.74
N THR A 120 -5.56 12.88 -15.22
CA THR A 120 -4.89 14.18 -15.30
C THR A 120 -3.61 14.20 -14.46
N VAL A 121 -2.59 14.87 -14.98
CA VAL A 121 -1.36 15.15 -14.23
C VAL A 121 -1.64 16.22 -13.17
N MET A 122 -1.51 15.85 -11.90
CA MET A 122 -1.65 16.75 -10.77
C MET A 122 -0.27 17.14 -10.22
N GLU A 123 0.11 18.41 -10.39
CA GLU A 123 1.33 18.93 -9.81
C GLU A 123 1.17 19.26 -8.32
N LYS A 124 2.13 18.84 -7.51
CA LYS A 124 2.16 19.07 -6.07
C LYS A 124 3.53 19.61 -5.64
N PRO A 125 3.59 20.45 -4.61
CA PRO A 125 4.85 21.05 -4.17
C PRO A 125 5.69 20.02 -3.41
N VAL A 126 6.99 19.97 -3.71
CA VAL A 126 7.97 19.35 -2.83
C VAL A 126 8.40 20.40 -1.81
N MET A 127 8.21 20.11 -0.53
CA MET A 127 8.56 21.01 0.55
C MET A 127 9.87 20.59 1.23
N ASN A 128 10.58 21.54 1.85
CA ASN A 128 11.73 21.24 2.69
C ASN A 128 11.33 20.40 3.93
N GLY A 129 12.30 19.86 4.67
CA GLY A 129 12.03 19.02 5.85
C GLY A 129 11.23 19.69 6.96
N SER A 130 11.17 21.02 7.00
CA SER A 130 10.35 21.81 7.92
C SER A 130 8.97 22.19 7.37
N LYS A 131 8.66 21.82 6.12
CA LYS A 131 7.44 22.16 5.37
C LYS A 131 7.16 23.67 5.24
N THR A 132 8.19 24.51 5.25
CA THR A 132 8.06 25.98 5.20
C THR A 132 8.34 26.59 3.82
N GLU A 133 9.14 25.91 3.00
CA GLU A 133 9.58 26.41 1.71
C GLU A 133 9.42 25.31 0.66
N ARG A 134 8.92 25.70 -0.53
CA ARG A 134 8.87 24.83 -1.70
C ARG A 134 10.25 24.74 -2.31
N ILE A 135 10.75 23.52 -2.47
CA ILE A 135 12.07 23.20 -3.06
C ILE A 135 11.95 22.44 -4.38
N GLY A 136 10.73 22.23 -4.88
CA GLY A 136 10.49 21.54 -6.13
C GLY A 136 9.03 21.24 -6.40
N THR A 137 8.80 20.35 -7.36
CA THR A 137 7.48 19.93 -7.84
C THR A 137 7.52 18.43 -8.10
N TYR A 138 6.51 17.72 -7.66
CA TYR A 138 6.28 16.34 -8.08
C TYR A 138 4.94 16.23 -8.79
N ALA A 139 4.79 15.23 -9.63
CA ALA A 139 3.55 14.94 -10.32
C ALA A 139 2.90 13.67 -9.78
N GLU A 140 1.59 13.71 -9.60
CA GLU A 140 0.77 12.54 -9.35
C GLU A 140 -0.24 12.37 -10.49
N VAL A 141 -0.38 11.15 -10.97
CA VAL A 141 -1.40 10.78 -11.95
C VAL A 141 -2.21 9.63 -11.38
N MET A 142 -3.54 9.77 -11.33
CA MET A 142 -4.42 8.68 -10.93
C MET A 142 -4.65 7.75 -12.12
N SER A 143 -4.60 6.43 -11.92
CA SER A 143 -4.92 5.45 -12.97
C SER A 143 -6.35 5.59 -13.49
N GLY A 144 -7.28 6.08 -12.64
CA GLY A 144 -8.69 6.18 -12.97
C GLY A 144 -9.38 4.82 -13.18
N GLY A 145 -8.80 3.73 -12.64
CA GLY A 145 -9.28 2.37 -12.86
C GLY A 145 -8.85 1.76 -14.20
N ILE A 146 -8.02 2.47 -14.98
CA ILE A 146 -7.42 1.95 -16.20
C ILE A 146 -6.38 0.90 -15.81
N GLU A 147 -6.46 -0.27 -16.45
CA GLU A 147 -5.53 -1.36 -16.22
C GLU A 147 -4.11 -0.94 -16.61
N ILE A 148 -3.16 -1.20 -15.70
CA ILE A 148 -1.75 -0.98 -15.96
C ILE A 148 -1.22 -2.14 -16.80
N ASN A 149 -1.12 -1.92 -18.10
CA ASN A 149 -0.48 -2.84 -19.03
C ASN A 149 0.79 -2.20 -19.62
N LYS A 150 1.53 -3.01 -20.38
CA LYS A 150 2.80 -2.62 -20.98
C LYS A 150 2.68 -1.35 -21.85
N ASP A 151 1.70 -1.31 -22.73
CA ASP A 151 1.58 -0.25 -23.74
C ASP A 151 1.21 1.09 -23.07
N ASN A 152 0.24 1.05 -22.14
CA ASN A 152 -0.15 2.23 -21.38
C ASN A 152 0.99 2.75 -20.49
N LEU A 153 1.76 1.86 -19.86
CA LEU A 153 2.86 2.29 -18.99
C LEU A 153 4.03 2.88 -19.80
N ILE A 154 4.32 2.37 -21.01
CA ILE A 154 5.29 2.98 -21.93
C ILE A 154 4.82 4.36 -22.39
N GLN A 155 3.56 4.48 -22.79
CA GLN A 155 3.01 5.76 -23.24
C GLN A 155 3.03 6.78 -22.08
N PHE A 156 2.65 6.37 -20.88
CA PHE A 156 2.77 7.23 -19.69
C PHE A 156 4.20 7.69 -19.43
N TYR A 157 5.16 6.78 -19.53
CA TYR A 157 6.57 7.15 -19.40
C TYR A 157 6.98 8.20 -20.44
N ASN A 158 6.66 7.98 -21.72
CA ASN A 158 7.04 8.89 -22.80
C ASN A 158 6.36 10.26 -22.72
N GLU A 159 5.10 10.33 -22.30
CA GLU A 159 4.33 11.58 -22.29
C GLU A 159 4.45 12.38 -20.98
N VAL A 160 4.70 11.72 -19.85
CA VAL A 160 4.65 12.36 -18.51
C VAL A 160 5.98 12.33 -17.77
N VAL A 161 6.74 11.24 -17.87
CA VAL A 161 7.95 11.02 -17.04
C VAL A 161 9.21 11.48 -17.77
N LYS A 162 9.36 11.03 -19.01
CA LYS A 162 10.56 11.25 -19.81
C LYS A 162 10.76 12.75 -20.04
N ASP A 163 12.00 13.19 -19.82
CA ASP A 163 12.40 14.60 -19.96
C ASP A 163 11.60 15.59 -19.10
N SER A 164 10.86 15.11 -18.09
CA SER A 164 10.16 15.96 -17.13
C SER A 164 11.12 16.63 -16.14
N GLU A 165 10.74 17.81 -15.63
CA GLU A 165 11.49 18.54 -14.60
C GLU A 165 11.01 18.24 -13.18
N TYR A 166 10.13 17.23 -13.01
CA TYR A 166 9.62 16.85 -11.71
C TYR A 166 10.70 16.19 -10.86
N ASN A 167 10.64 16.38 -9.54
CA ASN A 167 11.49 15.66 -8.60
C ASN A 167 11.17 14.16 -8.58
N TRP A 168 9.89 13.82 -8.74
CA TRP A 168 9.40 12.47 -9.00
C TRP A 168 8.01 12.51 -9.65
N VAL A 169 7.65 11.40 -10.28
CA VAL A 169 6.32 11.19 -10.86
C VAL A 169 5.73 9.91 -10.29
N THR A 170 4.52 10.00 -9.72
CA THR A 170 3.80 8.85 -9.17
C THR A 170 2.57 8.55 -10.02
N LEU A 171 2.45 7.31 -10.50
CA LEU A 171 1.20 6.76 -10.98
C LEU A 171 0.51 6.05 -9.81
N ASN A 172 -0.55 6.68 -9.31
CA ASN A 172 -1.35 6.19 -8.20
C ASN A 172 -2.48 5.31 -8.74
N ILE A 173 -2.47 4.03 -8.36
CA ILE A 173 -3.39 3.03 -8.90
C ILE A 173 -4.76 3.16 -8.24
N ASP A 174 -4.81 3.24 -6.92
CA ASP A 174 -6.05 3.10 -6.13
C ASP A 174 -6.08 3.95 -4.84
N GLY A 175 -5.10 4.84 -4.65
CA GLY A 175 -4.92 5.65 -3.46
C GLY A 175 -4.00 5.00 -2.41
N GLU A 176 -3.70 3.71 -2.53
CA GLU A 176 -2.89 2.96 -1.57
C GLU A 176 -1.66 2.32 -2.20
N THR A 177 -1.71 2.04 -3.51
CA THR A 177 -0.62 1.42 -4.27
C THR A 177 -0.31 2.22 -5.51
N GLY A 178 0.92 2.08 -5.99
CA GLY A 178 1.34 2.77 -7.19
C GLY A 178 2.77 2.47 -7.58
N LEU A 179 3.22 3.22 -8.58
CA LEU A 179 4.58 3.18 -9.08
C LEU A 179 5.14 4.60 -9.18
N GLN A 180 6.41 4.76 -8.82
CA GLN A 180 7.07 6.05 -8.71
C GLN A 180 8.38 6.05 -9.50
N PHE A 181 8.53 7.03 -10.37
CA PHE A 181 9.79 7.34 -11.05
C PHE A 181 10.49 8.47 -10.28
N ALA A 182 11.74 8.26 -9.91
CA ALA A 182 12.58 9.33 -9.37
C ALA A 182 13.03 10.22 -10.53
N GLY A 183 12.56 11.46 -10.56
CA GLY A 183 12.72 12.37 -11.69
C GLY A 183 12.31 11.79 -13.03
N SER A 184 13.05 12.14 -14.08
CA SER A 184 12.86 11.66 -15.45
C SER A 184 13.63 10.36 -15.75
N THR A 185 13.83 9.51 -14.74
CA THR A 185 14.59 8.25 -14.93
C THR A 185 13.71 7.17 -15.56
N HIS A 186 14.34 6.19 -16.20
CA HIS A 186 13.67 5.02 -16.76
C HIS A 186 13.38 3.92 -15.73
N ILE A 187 13.69 4.15 -14.45
CA ILE A 187 13.56 3.20 -13.36
C ILE A 187 12.38 3.63 -12.51
N PHE A 188 11.48 2.70 -12.19
CA PHE A 188 10.40 2.94 -11.24
C PHE A 188 10.40 1.91 -10.12
N THR A 189 9.99 2.35 -8.94
CA THR A 189 9.71 1.48 -7.80
C THR A 189 8.19 1.36 -7.67
N TYR A 190 7.68 0.15 -7.42
CA TYR A 190 6.25 -0.06 -7.16
C TYR A 190 6.02 -0.60 -5.75
N GLY A 191 4.89 -0.24 -5.16
CA GLY A 191 4.75 -0.40 -3.72
C GLY A 191 3.45 0.13 -3.15
N THR A 192 3.43 0.32 -1.84
CA THR A 192 2.38 1.08 -1.16
C THR A 192 2.77 2.56 -1.06
N LEU A 193 1.77 3.43 -1.17
CA LEU A 193 1.90 4.87 -1.14
C LEU A 193 1.48 5.43 0.23
N ASP A 194 2.11 6.53 0.64
CA ASP A 194 1.59 7.37 1.70
C ASP A 194 0.62 8.45 1.18
N LYS A 195 0.20 9.36 2.06
CA LYS A 195 -0.71 10.47 1.74
C LYS A 195 -0.12 11.52 0.79
N GLU A 196 1.20 11.54 0.64
CA GLU A 196 1.92 12.42 -0.27
C GLU A 196 2.29 11.67 -1.56
N SER A 197 1.76 10.46 -1.76
CA SER A 197 1.96 9.62 -2.94
C SER A 197 3.43 9.22 -3.12
N CYS A 198 4.15 9.04 -2.01
CA CYS A 198 5.50 8.51 -1.96
C CYS A 198 5.50 7.02 -1.60
N ILE A 199 6.40 6.24 -2.20
CA ILE A 199 6.58 4.83 -1.85
C ILE A 199 7.06 4.69 -0.41
N VAL A 200 6.31 3.94 0.42
CA VAL A 200 6.66 3.63 1.82
C VAL A 200 6.99 2.17 2.05
N GLU A 201 6.43 1.26 1.24
CA GLU A 201 6.81 -0.14 1.20
C GLU A 201 7.16 -0.51 -0.24
N ASP A 202 8.43 -0.80 -0.48
CA ASP A 202 8.96 -1.25 -1.75
C ASP A 202 8.59 -2.72 -1.98
N LYS A 203 7.85 -3.00 -3.06
CA LYS A 203 7.49 -4.36 -3.50
C LYS A 203 8.37 -4.85 -4.65
N GLY A 204 9.15 -3.97 -5.26
CA GLY A 204 10.04 -4.27 -6.37
C GLY A 204 10.31 -3.05 -7.24
N THR A 205 11.20 -3.26 -8.21
CA THR A 205 11.64 -2.26 -9.17
C THR A 205 11.38 -2.75 -10.58
N GLY A 206 11.07 -1.82 -11.48
CA GLY A 206 10.96 -2.07 -12.91
C GLY A 206 11.64 -0.99 -13.74
N PHE A 207 11.75 -1.28 -15.03
CA PHE A 207 12.52 -0.50 -16.00
C PHE A 207 11.69 -0.29 -17.26
N VAL A 208 11.72 0.92 -17.82
CA VAL A 208 11.17 1.23 -19.14
C VAL A 208 12.32 1.54 -20.11
N TYR A 209 12.62 0.67 -21.06
CA TYR A 209 13.69 0.91 -22.05
C TYR A 209 13.25 0.45 -23.44
N ASP A 210 13.56 1.21 -24.49
CA ASP A 210 13.26 0.86 -25.89
C ASP A 210 11.87 0.23 -26.11
N ASP A 211 10.81 0.88 -25.58
CA ASP A 211 9.42 0.39 -25.62
C ASP A 211 9.22 -1.02 -25.04
N LYS A 212 10.01 -1.34 -24.01
CA LYS A 212 9.92 -2.56 -23.22
C LYS A 212 9.82 -2.22 -21.74
N ILE A 213 9.19 -3.13 -21.02
CA ILE A 213 9.10 -3.10 -19.57
C ILE A 213 9.68 -4.39 -19.04
N ASP A 214 10.53 -4.27 -18.03
CA ASP A 214 11.09 -5.37 -17.25
C ASP A 214 10.86 -5.11 -15.76
N TYR A 215 10.67 -6.14 -14.96
CA TYR A 215 10.38 -6.03 -13.53
C TYR A 215 10.91 -7.23 -12.75
N GLU A 216 11.35 -6.99 -11.52
CA GLU A 216 11.91 -8.01 -10.60
C GLU A 216 10.85 -8.82 -9.84
#